data_AF-A0A9Q1H4X7-F1
#
_entry.id   AF-A0A9Q1H4X7-F1
#
_cell.length_a   1.000
_cell.length_b   1.000
_cell.length_c   1.000
_cell.angle_alpha   90.00
_cell.angle_beta   90.00
_cell.angle_gamma   90.00
#
_symmetry.space_group_name_H-M   'P 1'
#
loop_
_entity.id
_entity.type
_entity.pdbx_description
1 polymer ?
#
loop_
_entity_poly.entity_id
_entity_poly.type
_entity_poly.pdbx_seq_one_letter_code
_entity_poly.pdbx_strand_id
1 'polypeptide(L)'
;MTKTVEYGAMEQTKETNYPTENETLDFKRNFEGHNLDESQREVVVFALQEREIAVIHGPPGTGKTTTVVEVVACAPSNVAVENLVEKLTTSNGIQMIRIGHPDRLLPQIKKFSLDGQIAASDAGRLLQDVRRKIDETLARK
;
A
#
# COMPACT_ATOMS: atom_id res chain seq x y z
N MET A 1 20.25 1.01 16.61
CA MET A 1 21.23 1.07 15.53
C MET A 1 20.52 0.86 14.20
N THR A 2 20.72 1.72 13.20
CA THR A 2 20.10 1.58 11.87
C THR A 2 20.75 0.45 11.08
N LYS A 3 19.95 -0.42 10.45
CA LYS A 3 20.46 -1.48 9.57
C LYS A 3 19.97 -1.28 8.14
N THR A 4 20.84 -1.60 7.17
CA THR A 4 20.57 -1.45 5.74
C THR A 4 20.57 -2.80 5.06
N VAL A 5 19.63 -3.04 4.14
CA VAL A 5 19.56 -4.24 3.29
C VAL A 5 19.49 -3.84 1.83
N GLU A 6 20.23 -4.57 0.99
CA GLU A 6 20.21 -4.46 -0.47
C GLU A 6 19.69 -5.74 -1.11
N TYR A 7 18.96 -5.60 -2.21
CA TYR A 7 18.47 -6.74 -2.99
C TYR A 7 19.65 -7.57 -3.51
N GLY A 8 19.68 -8.87 -3.20
CA GLY A 8 20.69 -9.80 -3.69
C GLY A 8 22.05 -9.74 -2.99
N ALA A 9 22.23 -8.88 -1.97
CA ALA A 9 23.51 -8.70 -1.26
C ALA A 9 23.47 -9.23 0.19
N MET A 10 22.73 -10.32 0.44
CA MET A 10 22.61 -10.93 1.78
C MET A 10 23.93 -11.49 2.34
N GLU A 11 25.02 -11.52 1.58
CA GLU A 11 26.26 -12.19 2.04
C GLU A 11 27.16 -11.38 2.98
N GLN A 12 26.97 -10.07 3.23
CA GLN A 12 28.02 -9.30 3.95
C GLN A 12 27.56 -8.24 4.95
N THR A 13 26.66 -8.57 5.88
CA THR A 13 26.56 -7.84 7.16
C THR A 13 26.40 -8.81 8.33
N LYS A 14 27.46 -9.57 8.62
CA LYS A 14 27.62 -10.28 9.90
C LYS A 14 27.82 -9.25 11.01
N GLU A 15 26.74 -8.73 11.58
CA GLU A 15 26.70 -8.41 13.01
C GLU A 15 25.27 -8.13 13.53
N THR A 16 24.85 -9.03 14.43
CA THR A 16 23.80 -8.91 15.47
C THR A 16 22.32 -9.09 15.10
N ASN A 17 21.76 -10.17 15.69
CA ASN A 17 20.33 -10.51 15.82
C ASN A 17 19.56 -10.82 14.53
N TYR A 18 20.11 -11.70 13.68
CA TYR A 18 19.27 -12.41 12.70
C TYR A 18 18.39 -13.44 13.43
N PRO A 19 17.11 -13.57 13.04
CA PRO A 19 16.21 -14.61 13.54
C PRO A 19 16.79 -16.01 13.33
N THR A 20 16.28 -16.98 14.09
CA THR A 20 16.55 -18.39 13.80
C THR A 20 15.97 -18.78 12.43
N GLU A 21 16.52 -19.81 11.78
CA GLU A 21 16.00 -20.31 10.49
C GLU A 21 14.49 -20.57 10.54
N ASN A 22 13.99 -21.09 11.66
CA ASN A 22 12.57 -21.41 11.85
C ASN A 22 11.66 -20.17 11.90
N GLU A 23 12.06 -19.09 12.60
CA GLU A 23 11.29 -17.84 12.65
C GLU A 23 11.25 -17.13 11.29
N THR A 24 12.32 -17.26 10.51
CA THR A 24 12.40 -16.73 9.14
C THR A 24 11.47 -17.51 8.21
N LEU A 25 11.42 -18.84 8.35
CA LEU A 25 10.61 -19.72 7.52
C LEU A 25 9.11 -19.50 7.73
N ASP A 26 8.65 -19.33 8.97
CA ASP A 26 7.23 -19.04 9.24
C ASP A 26 6.79 -17.68 8.67
N PHE A 27 7.65 -16.66 8.74
CA PHE A 27 7.39 -15.37 8.08
C PHE A 27 7.39 -15.50 6.57
N LYS A 28 8.36 -16.19 5.97
CA LYS A 28 8.39 -16.44 4.51
C LYS A 28 7.13 -17.17 4.04
N ARG A 29 6.60 -18.11 4.84
CA ARG A 29 5.38 -18.86 4.55
C ARG A 29 4.13 -17.97 4.51
N ASN A 30 4.08 -16.91 5.31
CA ASN A 30 2.98 -15.95 5.29
C ASN A 30 2.88 -15.14 3.97
N PHE A 31 3.97 -15.13 3.17
CA PHE A 31 4.00 -14.49 1.85
C PHE A 31 4.00 -15.51 0.70
N GLU A 32 3.82 -16.81 0.97
CA GLU A 32 3.62 -17.81 -0.08
C GLU A 32 2.29 -17.56 -0.79
N GLY A 33 2.37 -17.15 -2.06
CA GLY A 33 1.23 -16.71 -2.87
C GLY A 33 1.28 -15.23 -3.26
N HIS A 34 2.17 -14.45 -2.63
CA HIS A 34 2.49 -13.10 -3.09
C HIS A 34 3.46 -13.18 -4.27
N ASN A 35 3.30 -12.28 -5.24
CA ASN A 35 4.09 -12.25 -6.46
C ASN A 35 5.46 -11.57 -6.22
N LEU A 36 6.24 -12.13 -5.29
CA LEU A 36 7.54 -11.63 -4.85
C LEU A 36 8.63 -12.65 -5.20
N ASP A 37 9.77 -12.15 -5.69
CA ASP A 37 10.96 -12.98 -5.83
C ASP A 37 11.60 -13.29 -4.46
N GLU A 38 12.62 -14.16 -4.46
CA GLU A 38 13.33 -14.55 -3.23
C GLU A 38 13.99 -13.36 -2.53
N SER A 39 14.65 -12.47 -3.28
CA SER A 39 15.31 -11.28 -2.73
C SER A 39 14.32 -10.29 -2.11
N GLN A 40 13.15 -10.14 -2.72
CA GLN A 40 12.07 -9.29 -2.22
C GLN A 40 11.48 -9.84 -0.92
N ARG A 41 11.22 -11.16 -0.86
CA ARG A 41 10.72 -11.81 0.37
C ARG A 41 11.70 -11.65 1.52
N GLU A 42 12.98 -11.80 1.25
CA GLU A 42 14.04 -11.61 2.23
C GLU A 42 14.08 -10.19 2.80
N VAL A 43 13.95 -9.19 1.95
CA VAL A 43 13.87 -7.79 2.36
C VAL A 43 12.62 -7.51 3.21
N VAL A 44 11.46 -8.08 2.86
CA VAL A 44 10.21 -7.96 3.65
C VAL A 44 10.41 -8.55 5.05
N VAL A 45 10.95 -9.77 5.14
CA VAL A 45 11.20 -10.43 6.43
C VAL A 45 12.18 -9.62 7.28
N PHE A 46 13.28 -9.15 6.69
CA PHE A 46 14.23 -8.27 7.36
C PHE A 46 13.57 -7.02 7.94
N ALA A 47 12.75 -6.33 7.13
CA ALA A 47 12.10 -5.09 7.53
C ALA A 47 11.08 -5.30 8.67
N LEU A 48 10.33 -6.40 8.66
CA LEU A 48 9.34 -6.72 9.69
C LEU A 48 9.97 -7.14 11.03
N GLN A 49 11.22 -7.60 11.01
CA GLN A 49 11.94 -8.06 12.20
C GLN A 49 12.81 -6.99 12.84
N GLU A 50 13.20 -5.96 12.08
CA GLU A 50 14.03 -4.89 12.60
C GLU A 50 13.24 -4.05 13.62
N ARG A 51 13.79 -3.90 14.82
CA ARG A 51 13.08 -3.31 15.96
C ARG A 51 13.08 -1.79 15.95
N GLU A 52 14.07 -1.18 15.31
CA GLU A 52 14.26 0.27 15.32
C GLU A 52 14.05 0.89 13.94
N ILE A 53 15.04 0.76 13.05
CA ILE A 53 15.02 1.37 11.71
C ILE A 53 15.70 0.43 10.72
N ALA A 54 14.94 0.01 9.70
CA ALA A 54 15.44 -0.67 8.52
C ALA A 54 15.50 0.30 7.32
N VAL A 55 16.61 0.28 6.59
CA VAL A 55 16.78 0.99 5.33
C VAL A 55 16.83 -0.03 4.20
N ILE A 56 15.86 0.04 3.29
CA ILE A 56 15.83 -0.80 2.09
C ILE A 56 16.38 0.01 0.93
N HIS A 57 17.50 -0.43 0.38
CA HIS A 57 18.05 0.13 -0.84
C HIS A 57 17.83 -0.82 -2.01
N GLY A 58 17.43 -0.28 -3.17
CA GLY A 58 17.21 -1.07 -4.37
C GLY A 58 17.51 -0.25 -5.63
N PRO A 59 18.29 -0.79 -6.58
CA PRO A 59 18.49 -0.19 -7.90
C PRO A 59 17.18 0.10 -8.67
N PRO A 60 17.22 0.89 -9.76
CA PRO A 60 16.07 1.09 -10.63
C PRO A 60 15.52 -0.25 -11.16
N GLY A 61 14.21 -0.44 -11.14
CA GLY A 61 13.56 -1.65 -11.66
C GLY A 61 13.48 -2.85 -10.69
N THR A 62 14.08 -2.81 -9.50
CA THR A 62 14.09 -3.96 -8.55
C THR A 62 12.80 -4.19 -7.77
N GLY A 63 11.70 -3.54 -8.17
CA GLY A 63 10.40 -3.77 -7.53
C GLY A 63 10.26 -3.25 -6.10
N LYS A 64 11.07 -2.28 -5.64
CA LYS A 64 10.96 -1.65 -4.29
C LYS A 64 9.52 -1.37 -3.85
N THR A 65 8.73 -0.75 -4.72
CA THR A 65 7.31 -0.45 -4.41
C THR A 65 6.48 -1.72 -4.26
N THR A 66 6.78 -2.78 -5.01
CA THR A 66 6.16 -4.11 -4.83
C THR A 66 6.55 -4.75 -3.50
N THR A 67 7.77 -4.53 -3.02
CA THR A 67 8.24 -5.03 -1.72
C THR A 67 7.61 -4.28 -0.55
N VAL A 68 7.57 -2.94 -0.60
CA VAL A 68 7.14 -2.10 0.53
C VAL A 68 5.63 -2.16 0.79
N VAL A 69 4.80 -2.48 -0.21
CA VAL A 69 3.34 -2.62 0.00
C VAL A 69 2.98 -3.74 0.98
N GLU A 70 3.88 -4.68 1.25
CA GLU A 70 3.68 -5.81 2.17
C GLU A 70 3.89 -5.45 3.65
N VAL A 71 4.49 -4.29 3.96
CA VAL A 71 5.01 -3.96 5.31
C VAL A 71 4.24 -2.79 5.98
N VAL A 72 3.24 -2.21 5.31
CA VAL A 72 2.61 -0.90 5.60
C VAL A 72 3.45 0.26 5.07
N ALA A 73 2.87 1.07 4.17
CA ALA A 73 3.61 2.03 3.36
C ALA A 73 3.10 3.47 3.50
N CYS A 74 4.04 4.39 3.73
CA CYS A 74 3.86 5.84 3.59
C CYS A 74 4.81 6.36 2.50
N ALA A 75 4.45 7.47 1.84
CA ALA A 75 5.30 8.05 0.79
C ALA A 75 5.32 9.59 0.85
N PRO A 76 6.42 10.24 0.40
CA PRO A 76 6.61 11.69 0.56
C PRO A 76 5.77 12.54 -0.41
N SER A 77 5.13 11.95 -1.43
CA SER A 77 4.28 12.66 -2.38
C SER A 77 2.96 11.94 -2.63
N ASN A 78 1.92 12.70 -2.97
CA ASN A 78 0.60 12.15 -3.30
C ASN A 78 0.67 11.16 -4.47
N VAL A 79 1.47 11.45 -5.50
CA VAL A 79 1.68 10.55 -6.64
C VAL A 79 2.30 9.22 -6.20
N ALA A 80 3.28 9.26 -5.29
CA ALA A 80 3.88 8.04 -4.76
C ALA A 80 2.91 7.24 -3.88
N VAL A 81 2.08 7.91 -3.07
CA VAL A 81 0.99 7.26 -2.31
C VAL A 81 0.00 6.60 -3.27
N GLU A 82 -0.36 7.27 -4.35
CA GLU A 82 -1.27 6.74 -5.36
C GLU A 82 -0.73 5.49 -6.05
N ASN A 83 0.56 5.46 -6.39
CA ASN A 83 1.21 4.26 -6.90
C ASN A 83 1.19 3.08 -5.91
N LEU A 84 1.29 3.36 -4.60
CA LEU A 84 1.15 2.33 -3.56
C LEU A 84 -0.29 1.80 -3.51
N VAL A 85 -1.27 2.72 -3.51
CA VAL A 85 -2.70 2.38 -3.51
C VAL A 85 -3.05 1.51 -4.72
N GLU A 86 -2.60 1.88 -5.92
CA GLU A 86 -2.87 1.09 -7.13
C GLU A 86 -2.41 -0.37 -6.97
N LYS A 87 -1.18 -0.58 -6.49
CA LYS A 87 -0.67 -1.95 -6.24
C LYS A 87 -1.45 -2.68 -5.16
N LEU A 88 -1.79 -2.02 -4.05
CA LEU A 88 -2.56 -2.64 -2.96
C LEU A 88 -3.94 -3.12 -3.44
N THR A 89 -4.57 -2.38 -4.36
CA THR A 89 -5.92 -2.70 -4.86
C THR A 89 -5.96 -3.91 -5.77
N THR A 90 -4.84 -4.25 -6.42
CA THR A 90 -4.73 -5.43 -7.29
C THR A 90 -4.35 -6.69 -6.52
N SER A 91 -3.65 -6.55 -5.41
CA SER A 91 -2.87 -7.65 -4.82
C SER A 91 -3.61 -8.37 -3.70
N ASN A 92 -4.23 -7.67 -2.74
CA ASN A 92 -4.49 -8.26 -1.42
C ASN A 92 -5.92 -8.08 -0.88
N GLY A 93 -6.88 -7.61 -1.69
CA GLY A 93 -8.29 -7.45 -1.24
C GLY A 93 -8.46 -6.54 -0.02
N ILE A 94 -7.46 -5.70 0.28
CA ILE A 94 -7.40 -4.88 1.48
C ILE A 94 -8.49 -3.81 1.42
N GLN A 95 -9.29 -3.71 2.48
CA GLN A 95 -10.21 -2.60 2.67
C GLN A 95 -9.43 -1.34 3.00
N MET A 96 -9.58 -0.31 2.18
CA MET A 96 -8.81 0.92 2.29
C MET A 96 -9.65 2.14 1.92
N ILE A 97 -9.34 3.28 2.56
CA ILE A 97 -9.98 4.58 2.30
C ILE A 97 -8.88 5.62 2.07
N ARG A 98 -8.93 6.30 0.91
CA ARG A 98 -8.04 7.42 0.58
C ARG A 98 -8.67 8.75 1.02
N ILE A 99 -8.01 9.49 1.91
CA ILE A 99 -8.47 10.81 2.38
C ILE A 99 -7.72 11.93 1.66
N GLY A 100 -8.40 12.69 0.80
CA GLY A 100 -7.81 13.83 0.10
C GLY A 100 -8.74 14.35 -0.99
N HIS A 101 -8.40 15.50 -1.58
CA HIS A 101 -9.27 16.15 -2.55
C HIS A 101 -9.43 15.29 -3.83
N PRO A 102 -10.66 14.94 -4.26
CA PRO A 102 -10.92 14.02 -5.37
C PRO A 102 -10.27 14.41 -6.69
N ASP A 103 -10.22 15.71 -7.00
CA ASP A 103 -9.66 16.23 -8.26
C ASP A 103 -8.15 16.01 -8.41
N ARG A 104 -7.47 15.70 -7.31
CA ARG A 104 -6.02 15.46 -7.29
C ARG A 104 -5.67 13.98 -7.35
N LEU A 105 -6.67 13.09 -7.44
CA LEU A 105 -6.49 11.64 -7.44
C LEU A 105 -6.51 11.07 -8.86
N LEU A 106 -5.67 10.06 -9.11
CA LEU A 106 -5.76 9.23 -10.31
C LEU A 106 -7.16 8.62 -10.47
N PRO A 107 -7.73 8.55 -11.70
CA PRO A 107 -9.09 8.06 -11.94
C PRO A 107 -9.37 6.68 -11.35
N GLN A 108 -8.43 5.75 -11.46
CA GLN A 108 -8.56 4.38 -10.95
C GLN A 108 -8.60 4.30 -9.42
N ILE A 109 -8.11 5.33 -8.72
CA ILE A 109 -8.04 5.41 -7.26
C ILE A 109 -9.25 6.14 -6.66
N LYS A 110 -9.95 6.97 -7.45
CA LYS A 110 -11.11 7.75 -6.97
C LYS A 110 -12.18 6.92 -6.27
N LYS A 111 -12.45 5.70 -6.74
CA LYS A 111 -13.41 4.77 -6.11
C LYS A 111 -13.02 4.36 -4.68
N PHE A 112 -11.74 4.42 -4.34
CA PHE A 112 -11.23 4.13 -2.99
C PHE A 112 -11.14 5.39 -2.11
N SER A 113 -11.46 6.57 -2.64
CA SER A 113 -11.52 7.80 -1.84
C SER A 113 -12.74 7.82 -0.93
N LEU A 114 -12.67 8.59 0.15
CA LEU A 114 -13.81 8.80 1.05
C LEU A 114 -15.04 9.28 0.27
N ASP A 115 -14.88 10.29 -0.59
CA ASP A 115 -15.96 10.83 -1.40
C ASP A 115 -16.51 9.79 -2.38
N GLY A 116 -15.63 9.00 -3.00
CA GLY A 116 -16.01 7.92 -3.90
C GLY A 116 -16.81 6.82 -3.21
N GLN A 117 -16.41 6.41 -1.99
CA GLN A 117 -17.12 5.39 -1.22
C GLN A 117 -18.45 5.89 -0.67
N ILE A 118 -18.51 7.14 -0.19
CA ILE A 118 -19.75 7.77 0.23
C ILE A 118 -20.73 7.85 -0.95
N ALA A 119 -20.28 8.31 -2.12
CA ALA A 119 -21.11 8.40 -3.31
C ALA A 119 -21.65 7.03 -3.77
N ALA A 120 -20.87 5.96 -3.58
CA ALA A 120 -21.29 4.59 -3.91
C ALA A 120 -22.25 3.97 -2.88
N SER A 121 -22.29 4.50 -1.66
CA SER A 121 -23.13 3.99 -0.56
C SER A 121 -24.62 4.26 -0.75
N ASP A 122 -25.47 3.51 -0.04
CA ASP A 122 -26.92 3.71 -0.07
C ASP A 122 -27.32 5.11 0.40
N ALA A 123 -26.64 5.63 1.43
CA ALA A 123 -26.82 6.99 1.91
C ALA A 123 -26.43 8.02 0.83
N GLY A 124 -25.35 7.77 0.09
CA GLY A 124 -24.92 8.61 -1.03
C GLY A 124 -25.95 8.67 -2.16
N ARG A 125 -26.53 7.53 -2.52
CA ARG A 125 -27.61 7.45 -3.52
C ARG A 125 -28.84 8.24 -3.07
N LEU A 126 -29.23 8.11 -1.80
CA LEU A 126 -30.34 8.89 -1.23
C LEU A 126 -30.07 10.40 -1.31
N LEU A 127 -28.85 10.84 -1.00
CA LEU A 127 -28.46 12.24 -1.12
C LEU A 127 -28.54 12.75 -2.57
N GLN A 128 -28.13 11.95 -3.54
CA GLN A 128 -28.26 12.29 -4.96
C GLN A 128 -29.73 12.42 -5.38
N ASP A 129 -30.60 11.53 -4.90
CA ASP A 129 -32.04 11.59 -5.17
C ASP A 129 -32.68 12.87 -4.59
N VAL A 130 -32.32 13.21 -3.36
CA VAL A 130 -32.77 14.46 -2.71
C VAL A 130 -32.28 15.67 -3.49
N ARG A 131 -31.00 15.69 -3.90
CA ARG A 131 -30.43 16.80 -4.67
C ARG A 131 -31.15 17.00 -5.99
N ARG A 132 -31.40 15.93 -6.75
CA ARG A 132 -32.14 15.97 -8.02
C ARG A 132 -33.54 16.57 -7.85
N LYS A 133 -34.29 16.16 -6.81
CA LYS A 133 -35.62 16.72 -6.52
C LYS A 133 -35.58 18.22 -6.23
N ILE A 134 -34.56 18.67 -5.50
CA ILE A 134 -34.35 20.10 -5.23
C ILE A 134 -34.11 20.85 -6.54
N ASP A 135 -33.19 20.36 -7.37
CA ASP A 135 -32.81 21.02 -8.63
C ASP A 135 -34.00 21.08 -9.61
N GLU A 136 -34.79 20.01 -9.73
CA GLU A 136 -36.04 20.00 -10.52
C GLU A 136 -37.08 21.00 -10.03
N THR A 137 -37.18 21.20 -8.72
CA THR A 137 -38.13 22.15 -8.11
C THR A 137 -37.70 23.59 -8.36
N LEU A 138 -36.40 23.87 -8.28
CA LEU A 138 -35.84 25.20 -8.55
C LEU A 138 -35.95 25.58 -10.03
N ALA A 139 -35.81 24.62 -10.95
CA ALA A 139 -35.91 24.86 -12.39
C ALA A 139 -37.35 25.09 -12.89
N ARG A 140 -38.37 24.81 -12.08
CA ARG A 140 -39.80 25.06 -12.39
C ARG A 140 -40.27 26.45 -11.95
N LYS A 141 -39.41 27.24 -11.32
CA LYS A 141 -39.64 28.66 -10.99
C LYS A 141 -39.01 29.54 -12.05
#